data_AF-A0A7X3PL58-F1
#
_entry.id   AF-A0A7X3PL58-F1
#
_cell.length_a   1.000
_cell.length_b   1.000
_cell.length_c   1.000
_cell.angle_alpha   90.00
_cell.angle_beta   90.00
_cell.angle_gamma   90.00
#
_symmetry.space_group_name_H-M   'P 1'
#
loop_
_entity.id
_entity.type
_entity.pdbx_description
1 polymer ?
#
loop_
_entity_poly.entity_id
_entity_poly.type
_entity_poly.pdbx_seq_one_letter_code
_entity_poly.pdbx_strand_id
1 'polypeptide(L)' 'MNAGPVMIMAGGTGGHVFPALAVARALCDRGVDVVWL' A
#
# COMPACT_ATOMS: atom_id res chain seq x y z
N MET A 1 -20.53 -3.91 -3.33
CA MET A 1 -19.62 -3.30 -4.33
C MET A 1 -18.27 -3.96 -4.11
N ASN A 2 -17.72 -4.67 -5.09
CA ASN A 2 -16.37 -5.20 -4.95
C ASN A 2 -15.41 -4.01 -5.06
N ALA A 3 -14.80 -3.60 -3.95
CA ALA A 3 -13.82 -2.52 -4.00
C ALA A 3 -12.60 -3.03 -4.79
N GLY A 4 -12.20 -2.32 -5.84
CA GLY A 4 -10.99 -2.65 -6.58
C GLY A 4 -9.73 -2.49 -5.72
N PRO A 5 -8.58 -2.98 -6.18
CA PRO A 5 -7.33 -2.90 -5.44
C PRO A 5 -6.91 -1.44 -5.19
N VAL A 6 -6.24 -1.21 -4.06
CA VAL A 6 -5.63 0.08 -3.71
C VAL A 6 -4.25 0.16 -4.34
N MET A 7 -4.00 1.20 -5.15
CA MET A 7 -2.68 1.48 -5.68
C MET A 7 -1.88 2.36 -4.70
N ILE A 8 -0.68 1.92 -4.34
CA ILE A 8 0.29 2.71 -3.57
C ILE A 8 1.45 3.07 -4.48
N MET A 9 1.78 4.36 -4.50
CA MET A 9 2.94 4.89 -5.20
C MET A 9 3.82 5.58 -4.16
N ALA A 10 5.04 5.08 -3.98
CA ALA A 10 6.00 5.68 -3.06
C ALA A 10 7.40 5.68 -3.69
N GLY A 11 7.96 6.88 -3.84
CA GLY A 11 9.32 7.09 -4.34
C GLY A 11 10.16 7.88 -3.33
N GLY A 12 11.47 7.92 -3.56
CA GLY A 12 12.44 8.59 -2.68
C GLY A 12 13.22 7.62 -1.79
N THR A 13 13.82 8.12 -0.70
CA THR A 13 14.58 7.29 0.25
C THR A 13 13.66 6.56 1.24
N GLY A 14 14.24 5.83 2.19
CA GLY A 14 13.50 5.08 3.21
C GLY A 14 12.40 5.87 3.94
N GLY A 15 12.54 7.19 4.09
CA GLY A 15 11.55 8.04 4.74
C GLY A 15 10.15 8.03 4.10
N HIS A 16 10.05 7.71 2.80
CA HIS A 16 8.77 7.59 2.09
C HIS A 16 8.37 6.13 1.86
N VAL A 17 9.36 5.27 1.57
CA VAL A 17 9.12 3.85 1.25
C VAL A 17 8.68 3.06 2.49
N PHE A 18 9.33 3.23 3.64
CA PHE A 18 8.97 2.51 4.86
C PHE A 18 7.53 2.76 5.34
N PRO A 19 7.05 4.02 5.45
CA PRO A 19 5.67 4.26 5.85
C PRO A 19 4.67 3.75 4.80
N ALA A 20 4.99 3.83 3.51
CA ALA A 20 4.14 3.26 2.47
C ALA A 20 3.99 1.73 2.61
N LEU A 21 5.09 1.03 2.91
CA LEU A 21 5.08 -0.42 3.18
C LEU A 21 4.27 -0.75 4.44
N ALA A 22 4.36 0.07 5.49
CA ALA A 22 3.58 -0.11 6.71
C ALA A 22 2.06 0.04 6.44
N VAL A 23 1.67 1.03 5.64
CA VAL A 23 0.28 1.22 5.21
C VAL A 23 -0.19 0.05 4.35
N ALA A 24 0.61 -0.39 3.38
CA ALA A 24 0.31 -1.53 2.53
C ALA A 24 0.05 -2.79 3.36
N ARG A 25 0.91 -3.04 4.37
CA ARG A 25 0.73 -4.18 5.26
C ARG A 25 -0.56 -4.09 6.05
N ALA A 26 -0.89 -2.93 6.60
CA ALA A 26 -2.13 -2.72 7.33
C ALA A 26 -3.38 -2.91 6.44
N LEU A 27 -3.30 -2.57 5.15
CA LEU A 27 -4.38 -2.81 4.19
C LEU A 27 -4.51 -4.30 3.86
N CYS A 28 -3.40 -4.99 3.60
CA CYS A 28 -3.40 -6.43 3.37
C CYS A 28 -3.96 -7.21 4.57
N ASP A 29 -3.60 -6.83 5.80
CA ASP A 29 -4.11 -7.45 7.03
C ASP A 29 -5.64 -7.25 7.20
N ARG A 30 -6.23 -6.27 6.49
CA ARG A 30 -7.68 -6.01 6.43
C ARG A 30 -8.36 -6.68 5.22
N GLY A 31 -7.64 -7.51 4.48
CA GLY A 31 -8.14 -8.18 3.27
C GLY A 31 -8.32 -7.24 2.08
N VAL A 32 -7.62 -6.10 2.06
CA VAL A 32 -7.63 -5.18 0.92
C VAL A 32 -6.49 -5.55 -0.03
N ASP A 33 -6.82 -5.76 -1.30
CA ASP A 33 -5.81 -5.97 -2.33
C ASP A 33 -5.01 -4.69 -2.57
N VAL A 34 -3.68 -4.80 -2.57
CA VAL A 34 -2.75 -3.67 -2.79
C VAL A 34 -1.90 -3.94 -4.02
N VAL A 35 -1.78 -2.93 -4.89
CA VAL A 35 -0.89 -2.93 -6.05
C VAL A 35 0.10 -1.77 -5.95
N TRP A 36 1.29 -1.94 -6.52
CA TRP A 36 2.39 -0.97 -6.44
C TRP A 36 2.73 -0.41 -7.81
N LEU A 37 3.05 0.89 -7.86
CA LEU A 37 3.72 1.53 -8.99
C LEU A 37 5.16 1.90 -8.61
#